data_AF-A0A534ZLG3-F1
#
_entry.id   AF-A0A534ZLG3-F1
#
_cell.length_a   1.000
_cell.length_b   1.000
_cell.length_c   1.000
_cell.angle_alpha   90.00
_cell.angle_beta   90.00
_cell.angle_gamma   90.00
#
_symmetry.space_group_name_H-M   'P 1'
#
loop_
_entity.id
_entity.type
_entity.pdbx_description
1 polymer ?
#
loop_
_entity_poly.entity_id
_entity_poly.type
_entity_poly.pdbx_seq_one_letter_code
_entity_poly.pdbx_strand_id
1 'polypeptide(L)' 'MANERIISADSHVNPPKDLWASRAPARLRERAPRVESTPQGDFWIVDSQVSGAIGLDASAGHKPEEFRPAGMTYK' A
#
# COMPACT_ATOMS: atom_id res chain seq x y z
N MET A 1 14.35 -23.02 20.88
CA MET A 1 14.08 -22.36 19.59
C MET A 1 14.10 -23.43 18.53
N ALA A 2 13.20 -23.39 17.55
CA ALA A 2 13.23 -24.37 16.46
C ALA A 2 14.55 -24.25 15.69
N ASN A 3 15.24 -25.38 15.47
CA ASN A 3 16.52 -25.43 14.76
C ASN A 3 16.33 -25.56 13.23
N GLU A 4 15.09 -25.71 12.75
CA GLU A 4 14.80 -25.72 11.32
C GLU A 4 14.59 -24.32 10.77
N ARG A 5 15.03 -24.10 9.52
CA ARG A 5 14.67 -22.88 8.76
C ARG A 5 13.22 -23.00 8.31
N ILE A 6 12.41 -22.01 8.68
CA ILE A 6 11.04 -21.87 8.17
C ILE A 6 11.10 -21.12 6.84
N ILE A 7 10.37 -21.60 5.84
CA ILE A 7 10.16 -20.89 4.58
C ILE A 7 8.77 -20.26 4.64
N SER A 8 8.69 -18.94 4.47
CA SER A 8 7.39 -18.26 4.37
C SER A 8 6.71 -18.65 3.06
N ALA A 9 5.47 -19.14 3.14
CA ALA A 9 4.68 -19.46 1.97
C ALA A 9 3.99 -18.22 1.37
N ASP A 10 3.88 -17.13 2.14
CA ASP A 10 3.21 -15.91 1.71
C ASP A 10 3.84 -14.68 2.38
N SER A 11 4.28 -13.73 1.57
CA SER A 11 4.88 -12.47 1.99
C SER A 11 4.59 -11.40 0.94
N HIS A 12 4.29 -10.19 1.40
CA HIS A 12 4.00 -9.04 0.54
C HIS A 12 5.04 -7.93 0.72
N VAL A 13 5.15 -7.06 -0.30
CA VAL A 13 5.93 -5.84 -0.25
C VAL A 13 5.05 -4.66 -0.63
N ASN A 14 5.15 -3.56 0.11
CA ASN A 14 4.52 -2.30 -0.26
C ASN A 14 5.38 -1.61 -1.34
N PRO A 15 4.83 -1.36 -2.55
CA PRO A 15 5.59 -0.77 -3.64
C PRO A 15 5.78 0.75 -3.46
N PRO A 16 6.66 1.43 -4.20
CA PRO A 16 6.62 2.90 -4.23
C PRO A 16 5.25 3.43 -4.69
N LYS A 17 4.80 4.54 -4.11
CA LYS A 17 3.45 5.12 -4.33
C LYS A 17 3.10 5.43 -5.80
N ASP A 18 4.11 5.65 -6.63
CA ASP A 18 4.01 6.03 -8.04
C ASP A 18 4.55 4.94 -8.98
N LEU A 19 4.83 3.73 -8.48
CA LEU A 19 5.48 2.66 -9.24
C LEU A 19 4.80 2.40 -10.58
N TRP A 20 3.46 2.31 -10.58
CA TRP A 20 2.71 2.04 -11.79
C TRP A 20 2.45 3.30 -12.61
N ALA A 21 2.04 4.41 -11.99
CA ALA A 21 1.80 5.65 -12.72
C ALA A 21 3.05 6.16 -13.47
N SER A 22 4.24 5.94 -12.92
CA SER A 22 5.51 6.32 -13.56
C SER A 22 5.91 5.41 -14.74
N ARG A 23 5.42 4.16 -14.79
CA ARG A 23 5.88 3.14 -15.76
C ARG A 23 4.80 2.64 -16.72
N ALA A 24 3.53 2.88 -16.43
CA ALA A 24 2.43 2.45 -17.28
C ALA A 24 2.50 3.12 -18.66
N PRO A 25 2.01 2.44 -19.73
CA PRO A 25 1.82 3.08 -21.02
C PRO A 25 0.99 4.36 -20.88
N ALA A 26 1.34 5.41 -21.64
CA ALA A 26 0.74 6.74 -21.48
C ALA A 26 -0.81 6.72 -21.45
N ARG A 27 -1.43 5.89 -22.30
CA ARG A 27 -2.91 5.75 -22.37
C ARG A 27 -3.55 5.12 -21.13
N LEU A 28 -2.77 4.52 -20.23
CA LEU A 28 -3.24 3.85 -19.02
C LEU A 28 -2.79 4.55 -17.74
N ARG A 29 -1.97 5.59 -17.83
CA ARG A 29 -1.35 6.25 -16.66
C ARG A 29 -2.39 6.70 -15.62
N GLU A 30 -3.48 7.30 -16.07
CA GLU A 30 -4.57 7.78 -15.19
C GLU A 30 -5.41 6.65 -14.56
N ARG A 31 -5.36 5.45 -15.15
CA ARG A 31 -6.09 4.27 -14.64
C ARG A 31 -5.22 3.37 -13.77
N ALA A 32 -3.90 3.53 -13.85
CA ALA A 32 -2.94 2.75 -13.10
C ALA A 32 -3.04 3.02 -11.59
N PRO A 33 -2.68 2.05 -10.73
CA PRO A 33 -2.65 2.26 -9.29
C PRO A 33 -1.71 3.40 -8.90
N ARG A 34 -2.20 4.28 -8.03
CA ARG A 34 -1.46 5.40 -7.45
C ARG A 34 -1.98 5.71 -6.06
N VAL A 35 -1.16 6.35 -5.24
CA VAL A 35 -1.61 6.89 -3.96
C VAL A 35 -2.05 8.34 -4.15
N GLU A 36 -3.20 8.69 -3.59
CA GLU A 36 -3.65 10.08 -3.44
C GLU A 36 -3.80 10.43 -1.96
N SER A 37 -3.34 11.63 -1.59
CA SER A 37 -3.43 12.16 -0.23
C SER A 37 -4.72 12.95 -0.05
N THR A 38 -5.43 12.66 1.05
CA THR A 38 -6.69 13.32 1.42
C THR A 38 -6.61 13.80 2.87
N PRO A 39 -7.55 14.65 3.34
CA PRO A 39 -7.67 14.99 4.76
C PRO A 39 -7.86 13.78 5.69
N GLN A 40 -8.34 12.65 5.15
CA GLN A 40 -8.59 11.40 5.86
C GLN A 40 -7.41 10.41 5.79
N GLY A 41 -6.27 10.83 5.23
CA GLY A 41 -5.08 10.01 5.00
C GLY A 41 -4.87 9.66 3.54
N ASP A 42 -3.96 8.71 3.30
CA ASP A 42 -3.60 8.27 1.96
C ASP A 42 -4.43 7.07 1.52
N PHE A 43 -4.80 7.06 0.24
CA PHE A 43 -5.64 6.05 -0.38
C PHE A 43 -5.05 5.56 -1.70
N TRP A 44 -5.17 4.25 -1.96
CA TRP A 44 -4.96 3.69 -3.28
C TRP A 44 -6.14 4.04 -4.20
N ILE A 45 -5.81 4.61 -5.34
CA ILE A 45 -6.75 4.86 -6.44
C ILE A 45 -6.40 3.95 -7.60
N VAL A 46 -7.39 3.23 -8.11
CA VAL A 46 -7.29 2.36 -9.29
C VAL A 46 -8.47 2.66 -10.19
N ASP A 47 -8.21 2.92 -11.47
CA ASP A 47 -9.27 3.25 -12.44
C ASP A 47 -10.23 4.37 -11.96
N SER A 48 -9.66 5.40 -11.35
CA SER A 48 -10.40 6.53 -10.76
C SER A 48 -11.36 6.17 -9.63
N GLN A 49 -11.20 4.99 -9.01
CA GLN A 49 -11.97 4.54 -7.85
C GLN A 49 -11.06 4.37 -6.63
N VAL A 50 -11.58 4.66 -5.44
CA VAL A 50 -10.91 4.34 -4.19
C VAL A 50 -10.89 2.83 -4.03
N SER A 51 -9.71 2.23 -4.04
CA SER A 51 -9.53 0.79 -3.86
C SER A 51 -9.25 0.40 -2.41
N GLY A 52 -8.69 1.30 -1.61
CA GLY A 52 -8.37 1.02 -0.21
C GLY A 52 -7.63 2.15 0.48
N ALA A 53 -7.76 2.22 1.80
CA ALA A 53 -6.96 3.10 2.65
C ALA A 53 -5.63 2.42 3.00
N ILE A 54 -4.55 3.20 3.06
CA ILE A 54 -3.19 2.69 3.34
C ILE A 54 -3.01 2.17 4.77
N GLY A 55 -3.95 2.46 5.67
CA GLY A 55 -3.80 2.23 7.12
C GLY A 55 -3.42 0.80 7.51
N LEU A 56 -4.09 -0.21 6.94
CA LEU A 56 -3.74 -1.62 7.22
C LEU A 56 -2.63 -2.14 6.28
N ASP A 57 -2.55 -1.61 5.06
CA ASP A 57 -1.54 -2.04 4.08
C ASP A 57 -0.11 -1.71 4.52
N ALA A 58 0.09 -0.63 5.28
CA ALA A 58 1.39 -0.16 5.76
C ALA A 58 1.62 -0.40 7.26
N SER A 59 1.06 -1.48 7.82
CA SER A 59 1.19 -1.80 9.26
C SER A 59 2.54 -2.41 9.65
N ALA A 60 3.38 -2.80 8.68
CA ALA A 60 4.69 -3.39 8.97
C ALA A 60 5.59 -2.39 9.73
N GLY A 61 6.15 -2.83 10.86
CA GLY A 61 6.99 -2.00 11.73
C GLY A 61 6.25 -1.14 12.76
N HIS A 62 4.91 -1.17 12.76
CA HIS A 62 4.08 -0.52 13.77
C HIS A 62 3.74 -1.46 14.93
N LYS A 63 3.46 -0.89 16.10
CA LYS A 63 2.90 -1.63 17.24
C LYS A 63 1.40 -1.90 17.01
N PRO A 64 0.83 -2.97 17.59
CA PRO A 64 -0.58 -3.29 17.42
C PRO A 64 -1.55 -2.14 17.79
N GLU A 65 -1.21 -1.33 18.79
CA GLU A 65 -2.04 -0.20 19.24
C GLU A 65 -2.03 0.97 18.25
N GLU A 66 -1.09 0.98 17.30
CA GLU A 66 -0.95 1.99 16.27
C GLU A 66 -1.72 1.63 14.99
N PHE A 67 -2.23 0.40 14.88
CA PHE A 67 -2.96 -0.06 13.70
C PHE A 67 -4.26 0.72 13.56
N ARG A 68 -4.45 1.29 12.36
CA ARG A 68 -5.63 2.09 12.04
C ARG A 68 -6.13 1.73 10.64
N PRO A 69 -7.44 1.62 10.43
CA PRO A 69 -7.98 1.34 9.10
C PRO A 69 -7.76 2.48 8.10
N ALA A 70 -7.65 3.74 8.57
CA ALA A 70 -7.42 4.93 7.75
C ALA A 70 -6.68 6.01 8.56
N GLY A 71 -6.34 7.14 7.92
CA GLY A 71 -5.64 8.25 8.57
C GLY A 71 -4.12 8.12 8.63
N MET A 72 -3.55 7.13 7.95
CA MET A 72 -2.11 6.96 7.80
C MET A 72 -1.63 7.49 6.45
N THR A 73 -0.36 7.86 6.37
CA THR A 73 0.28 8.33 5.14
C THR A 73 1.28 7.30 4.63
N TYR A 74 1.41 7.24 3.30
CA TYR A 74 2.41 6.46 2.60
C TYR A 74 3.78 7.12 2.81
N LYS A 75 4.68 6.42 3.49
CA LYS A 75 6.07 6.88 3.69
C LYS A 75 6.96 6.47 2.53
#